data_AF-A0A2R8C1G0-F1
#
_entry.id   AF-A0A2R8C1G0-F1
#
_cell.length_a   1.000
_cell.length_b   1.000
_cell.length_c   1.000
_cell.angle_alpha   90.00
_cell.angle_beta   90.00
_cell.angle_gamma   90.00
#
_symmetry.space_group_name_H-M   'P 1'
#
loop_
_entity.id
_entity.type
_entity.pdbx_description
1 polymer ?
#
loop_
_entity_poly.entity_id
_entity_poly.type
_entity_poly.pdbx_seq_one_letter_code
_entity_poly.pdbx_strand_id
1 'polypeptide(L)'
;MQLSLDLPRREAPPKPHGPRRRTAEGNVGQLRLDLLPPANPKTEKRHTGTRSYLSGMAAEEQVEVLYVRRGAELVARRWRGGGGELDLVFKEGGGYLFVEVKRATRHDWALERLSQRQIGRIFSAATVFLDACPEGPLTEARFDVATVDITGQIRIIADAFV
;
A
#
# COMPACT_ATOMS: atom_id res chain seq x y z
N MET A 1 -14.20 54.67 2.13
CA MET A 1 -13.05 53.77 1.85
C MET A 1 -13.01 52.69 2.91
N GLN A 2 -13.30 51.45 2.54
CA GLN A 2 -12.94 50.24 3.29
C GLN A 2 -12.88 49.10 2.26
N LEU A 3 -11.65 48.74 1.86
CA LEU A 3 -11.35 47.48 1.20
C LEU A 3 -11.42 46.37 2.27
N SER A 4 -12.09 45.26 2.00
CA SER A 4 -11.89 44.01 2.73
C SER A 4 -12.24 42.80 1.86
N LEU A 5 -11.25 42.40 1.07
CA LEU A 5 -10.81 41.03 0.75
C LEU A 5 -11.88 39.92 0.77
N ASP A 6 -12.34 39.55 -0.42
CA ASP A 6 -12.90 38.24 -0.71
C ASP A 6 -11.83 37.16 -0.48
N LEU A 7 -12.00 36.37 0.59
CA LEU A 7 -11.25 35.13 0.80
C LEU A 7 -11.78 34.05 -0.16
N PRO A 8 -10.93 33.32 -0.91
CA PRO A 8 -11.42 32.23 -1.74
C PRO A 8 -12.01 31.11 -0.87
N ARG A 9 -13.22 30.67 -1.23
CA ARG A 9 -13.91 29.52 -0.64
C ARG A 9 -12.98 28.30 -0.70
N ARG A 10 -12.71 27.67 0.44
CA ARG A 10 -12.06 26.36 0.51
C ARG A 10 -12.93 25.35 -0.25
N GLU A 11 -12.44 24.83 -1.36
CA GLU A 11 -13.05 23.67 -2.02
C GLU A 11 -12.99 22.46 -1.09
N ALA A 12 -14.12 21.77 -0.95
CA ALA A 12 -14.20 20.52 -0.22
C ALA A 12 -13.46 19.41 -1.00
N PRO A 13 -12.84 18.42 -0.32
CA PRO A 13 -12.20 17.29 -1.00
C PRO A 13 -13.20 16.53 -1.88
N PRO A 14 -12.76 15.96 -3.02
CA PRO A 14 -13.63 15.24 -3.93
C PRO A 14 -14.29 14.04 -3.23
N LYS A 15 -15.60 13.87 -3.44
CA LYS A 15 -16.35 12.72 -2.93
C LYS A 15 -15.85 11.44 -3.62
N PRO A 16 -15.58 10.35 -2.89
CA PRO A 16 -15.23 9.08 -3.51
C PRO A 16 -16.40 8.59 -4.37
N HIS A 17 -16.13 8.38 -5.66
CA HIS A 17 -17.08 7.82 -6.61
C HIS A 17 -17.13 6.31 -6.41
N GLY A 18 -18.04 5.83 -5.58
CA GLY A 18 -18.30 4.40 -5.44
C GLY A 18 -19.09 3.87 -6.65
N PRO A 19 -18.70 2.75 -7.28
CA PRO A 19 -19.58 2.06 -8.19
C PRO A 19 -20.71 1.38 -7.39
N ARG A 20 -21.94 1.56 -7.86
CA ARG A 20 -23.15 0.97 -7.29
C ARG A 20 -23.21 -0.54 -7.57
N ARG A 21 -23.65 -1.26 -6.54
CA ARG A 21 -23.82 -2.73 -6.41
C ARG A 21 -24.40 -3.46 -7.63
N ARG A 22 -23.98 -4.72 -7.78
CA ARG A 22 -24.93 -5.85 -7.90
C ARG A 22 -24.35 -7.15 -7.32
N THR A 23 -25.29 -7.97 -6.87
CA THR A 23 -25.24 -9.17 -6.05
C THR A 23 -24.56 -10.38 -6.71
N ALA A 24 -23.70 -11.06 -5.97
CA ALA A 24 -23.48 -12.49 -6.11
C ALA A 24 -23.27 -13.08 -4.71
N GLU A 25 -24.33 -13.66 -4.17
CA GLU A 25 -24.22 -14.64 -3.10
C GLU A 25 -23.46 -15.83 -3.67
N GLY A 26 -22.18 -15.91 -3.36
CA GLY A 26 -21.30 -16.98 -3.81
C GLY A 26 -20.21 -17.14 -2.77
N ASN A 27 -20.48 -18.00 -1.79
CA ASN A 27 -19.55 -18.59 -0.83
C ASN A 27 -18.09 -18.06 -0.91
N VAL A 28 -17.83 -16.89 -0.31
CA VAL A 28 -16.52 -16.20 -0.28
C VAL A 28 -15.62 -16.81 0.82
N GLY A 29 -15.81 -18.10 1.09
CA GLY A 29 -14.95 -18.88 1.95
C GLY A 29 -14.04 -19.73 1.07
N GLN A 30 -12.74 -19.57 1.22
CA GLN A 30 -11.76 -20.62 0.94
C GLN A 30 -11.25 -20.81 -0.49
N LEU A 31 -11.43 -19.85 -1.40
CA LEU A 31 -10.74 -19.90 -2.69
C LEU A 31 -9.34 -19.26 -2.61
N ARG A 32 -8.41 -20.11 -2.13
CA ARG A 32 -7.08 -20.33 -2.71
C ARG A 32 -5.95 -19.38 -2.29
N LEU A 33 -5.58 -19.47 -1.01
CA LEU A 33 -4.30 -18.95 -0.48
C LEU A 33 -3.08 -19.74 -1.00
N ASP A 34 -3.31 -20.84 -1.72
CA ASP A 34 -2.33 -21.87 -2.08
C ASP A 34 -1.70 -21.69 -3.48
N LEU A 35 -2.09 -20.64 -4.23
CA LEU A 35 -1.52 -20.32 -5.55
C LEU A 35 -0.38 -19.31 -5.52
N LEU A 36 -0.01 -18.78 -4.36
CA LEU A 36 1.12 -17.87 -4.24
C LEU A 36 2.41 -18.70 -4.11
N PRO A 37 3.44 -18.47 -4.94
CA PRO A 37 4.73 -19.12 -4.70
C PRO A 37 5.17 -18.81 -3.27
N PRO A 38 5.71 -19.79 -2.52
CA PRO A 38 6.19 -19.54 -1.18
C PRO A 38 7.19 -18.38 -1.22
N ALA A 39 7.10 -17.48 -0.24
CA ALA A 39 8.05 -16.39 -0.06
C ALA A 39 9.48 -16.94 -0.15
N ASN A 40 10.18 -16.69 -1.26
CA ASN A 40 11.51 -17.23 -1.49
C ASN A 40 12.49 -16.58 -0.49
N PRO A 41 13.13 -17.34 0.42
CA PRO A 41 13.84 -16.77 1.58
C PRO A 41 15.21 -16.15 1.26
N LYS A 42 15.57 -15.92 -0.01
CA LYS A 42 16.90 -15.43 -0.38
C LYS A 42 16.87 -14.05 -1.02
N THR A 43 16.87 -13.03 -0.16
CA THR A 43 17.71 -11.83 -0.26
C THR A 43 17.36 -10.92 0.92
N GLU A 44 17.97 -11.19 2.06
CA GLU A 44 18.11 -10.21 3.13
C GLU A 44 18.81 -8.98 2.51
N LYS A 45 18.09 -7.86 2.39
CA LYS A 45 18.79 -6.56 2.35
C LYS A 45 19.73 -6.60 3.55
N ARG A 46 21.01 -6.24 3.40
CA ARG A 46 21.91 -6.10 4.54
C ARG A 46 21.36 -4.98 5.43
N HIS A 47 20.48 -5.35 6.37
CA HIS A 47 19.93 -4.44 7.35
C HIS A 47 21.08 -4.09 8.29
N THR A 48 21.41 -2.81 8.36
CA THR A 48 22.33 -2.28 9.36
C THR A 48 21.69 -2.45 10.75
N GLY A 49 21.87 -3.63 11.35
CA GLY A 49 21.53 -3.96 12.73
C GLY A 49 20.11 -4.50 12.98
N THR A 50 20.00 -5.45 13.92
CA THR A 50 18.75 -6.07 14.41
C THR A 50 17.67 -5.05 14.79
N ARG A 51 18.06 -3.88 15.30
CA ARG A 51 17.14 -2.79 15.66
C ARG A 51 16.40 -2.21 14.44
N SER A 52 17.08 -2.05 13.31
CA SER A 52 16.47 -1.53 12.08
C SER A 52 15.40 -2.51 11.57
N TYR A 53 15.75 -3.81 11.53
CA TYR A 53 14.84 -4.88 11.14
C TYR A 53 13.58 -4.96 12.01
N LEU A 54 13.74 -5.05 13.34
CA LEU A 54 12.60 -5.11 14.27
C LEU A 54 11.71 -3.87 14.16
N SER A 55 12.31 -2.69 13.97
CA SER A 55 11.53 -1.47 13.80
C SER A 55 10.79 -1.38 12.47
N GLY A 56 11.32 -2.01 11.42
CA GLY A 56 10.63 -2.14 10.13
C GLY A 56 9.38 -3.01 10.28
N MET A 57 9.53 -4.18 10.91
CA MET A 57 8.38 -5.08 11.15
C MET A 57 7.31 -4.42 12.02
N ALA A 58 7.69 -3.70 13.08
CA ALA A 58 6.72 -2.98 13.91
C ALA A 58 6.01 -1.86 13.13
N ALA A 59 6.68 -1.24 12.15
CA ALA A 59 6.04 -0.24 11.28
C ALA A 59 5.05 -0.90 10.31
N GLU A 60 5.42 -2.04 9.69
CA GLU A 60 4.51 -2.82 8.83
C GLU A 60 3.25 -3.24 9.58
N GLU A 61 3.37 -3.78 10.79
CA GLU A 61 2.24 -4.21 11.63
C GLU A 61 1.31 -3.05 11.97
N GLN A 62 1.85 -1.88 12.33
CA GLN A 62 1.06 -0.69 12.62
C GLN A 62 0.28 -0.20 11.40
N VAL A 63 0.91 -0.19 10.22
CA VAL A 63 0.27 0.20 8.96
C VAL A 63 -0.82 -0.79 8.59
N GLU A 64 -0.55 -2.09 8.72
CA GLU A 64 -1.55 -3.14 8.50
C GLU A 64 -2.78 -2.93 9.36
N VAL A 65 -2.61 -2.78 10.68
CA VAL A 65 -3.73 -2.56 11.61
C VAL A 65 -4.53 -1.33 11.20
N LEU A 66 -3.88 -0.26 10.74
CA LEU A 66 -4.56 0.95 10.27
C LEU A 66 -5.43 0.68 9.02
N TYR A 67 -4.91 -0.02 8.01
CA TYR A 67 -5.66 -0.35 6.80
C TYR A 67 -6.83 -1.30 7.08
N VAL A 68 -6.58 -2.34 7.89
CA VAL A 68 -7.63 -3.27 8.31
C VAL A 68 -8.75 -2.56 9.07
N ARG A 69 -8.41 -1.63 9.98
CA ARG A 69 -9.41 -0.80 10.68
C ARG A 69 -10.19 0.13 9.76
N ARG A 70 -9.64 0.49 8.60
CA ARG A 70 -10.32 1.30 7.57
C ARG A 70 -11.20 0.46 6.64
N GLY A 71 -11.17 -0.87 6.77
CA GLY A 71 -12.01 -1.79 6.00
C GLY A 71 -11.31 -2.48 4.84
N ALA A 72 -9.99 -2.31 4.69
CA ALA A 72 -9.21 -3.04 3.70
C ALA A 72 -8.88 -4.47 4.20
N GLU A 73 -8.93 -5.46 3.32
CA GLU A 73 -8.57 -6.84 3.64
C GLU A 73 -7.08 -7.07 3.34
N LEU A 74 -6.30 -7.56 4.30
CA LEU A 74 -4.90 -7.92 4.03
C LEU A 74 -4.82 -9.23 3.24
N VAL A 75 -4.16 -9.18 2.08
CA VAL A 75 -3.96 -10.32 1.18
C VAL A 75 -2.55 -10.89 1.30
N ALA A 76 -1.53 -10.05 1.43
CA ALA A 76 -0.15 -10.50 1.55
C ALA A 76 0.73 -9.53 2.33
N ARG A 77 1.79 -10.07 2.93
CA ARG A 77 2.89 -9.33 3.57
C ARG A 77 4.21 -9.72 2.93
N ARG A 78 5.10 -8.75 2.71
CA ARG A 78 6.47 -8.94 2.18
C ARG A 78 6.50 -9.91 1.00
N TRP A 79 5.55 -9.74 0.09
CA TRP A 79 5.38 -10.58 -1.08
C TRP A 79 6.51 -10.31 -2.08
N ARG A 80 7.01 -11.36 -2.74
CA ARG A 80 8.14 -11.26 -3.66
C ARG A 80 7.82 -11.94 -4.97
N GLY A 81 8.10 -11.25 -6.08
CA GLY A 81 7.88 -11.72 -7.45
C GLY A 81 8.37 -10.68 -8.44
N GLY A 82 8.58 -11.08 -9.71
CA GLY A 82 9.06 -10.17 -10.76
C GLY A 82 10.41 -9.49 -10.45
N GLY A 83 11.24 -10.06 -9.57
CA GLY A 83 12.48 -9.42 -9.09
C GLY A 83 12.29 -8.25 -8.11
N GLY A 84 11.05 -7.99 -7.69
CA GLY A 84 10.67 -6.98 -6.71
C GLY A 84 10.12 -7.55 -5.41
N GLU A 85 9.64 -6.64 -4.56
CA GLU A 85 9.04 -6.90 -3.27
C GLU A 85 7.89 -5.91 -3.05
N LEU A 86 6.81 -6.38 -2.43
CA LEU A 86 5.64 -5.61 -1.99
C LEU A 86 5.54 -5.77 -0.47
N ASP A 87 5.65 -4.69 0.30
CA ASP A 87 5.65 -4.78 1.76
C ASP A 87 4.29 -5.25 2.29
N LEU A 88 3.20 -4.63 1.84
CA LEU A 88 1.83 -5.04 2.17
C LEU A 88 0.94 -4.96 0.93
N VAL A 89 0.03 -5.93 0.80
CA VAL A 89 -0.98 -5.96 -0.25
C VAL A 89 -2.36 -6.11 0.37
N PHE A 90 -3.27 -5.19 0.03
CA PHE A 90 -4.65 -5.23 0.49
C PHE A 90 -5.63 -5.36 -0.67
N LYS A 91 -6.86 -5.77 -0.35
CA LYS A 91 -8.02 -5.71 -1.21
C LYS A 91 -9.02 -4.69 -0.66
N GLU A 92 -9.47 -3.76 -1.49
CA GLU A 92 -10.49 -2.75 -1.16
C GLU A 92 -11.25 -2.38 -2.43
N GLY A 93 -12.58 -2.23 -2.34
CA GLY A 93 -13.38 -1.73 -3.46
C GLY A 93 -13.40 -2.59 -4.73
N GLY A 94 -12.89 -3.83 -4.69
CA GLY A 94 -12.75 -4.70 -5.86
C GLY A 94 -11.38 -4.59 -6.55
N GLY A 95 -10.49 -3.74 -6.05
CA GLY A 95 -9.11 -3.60 -6.52
C GLY A 95 -8.09 -4.03 -5.46
N TYR A 96 -6.82 -3.83 -5.80
CA TYR A 96 -5.68 -4.10 -4.92
C TYR A 96 -4.94 -2.81 -4.54
N LEU A 97 -4.48 -2.75 -3.29
CA LEU A 97 -3.62 -1.68 -2.80
C LEU A 97 -2.26 -2.25 -2.45
N PHE A 98 -1.22 -1.71 -3.07
CA PHE A 98 0.16 -2.03 -2.81
C PHE A 98 0.75 -0.93 -1.94
N VAL A 99 1.09 -1.25 -0.70
CA VAL A 99 1.55 -0.25 0.27
C VAL A 99 3.01 -0.49 0.58
N GLU A 100 3.87 0.46 0.22
CA GLU A 100 5.27 0.51 0.69
C GLU A 100 5.32 1.17 2.07
N VAL A 101 6.02 0.56 3.01
CA VAL A 101 6.14 1.05 4.38
C VAL A 101 7.53 1.59 4.66
N LYS A 102 7.61 2.83 5.14
CA LYS A 102 8.89 3.47 5.49
C LYS A 102 8.89 4.02 6.91
N ARG A 103 9.94 3.69 7.66
CA ARG A 103 10.25 4.43 8.88
C ARG A 103 10.87 5.78 8.52
N ALA A 104 10.34 6.86 9.08
CA ALA A 104 10.84 8.20 8.80
C ALA A 104 10.88 9.04 10.07
N THR A 105 11.99 9.71 10.34
CA THR A 105 12.05 10.71 11.44
C THR A 105 11.24 11.97 11.12
N ARG A 106 11.01 12.24 9.82
CA ARG A 106 10.15 13.30 9.28
C ARG A 106 9.43 12.79 8.05
N HIS A 107 8.10 12.87 8.03
CA HIS A 107 7.24 12.29 7.00
C HIS A 107 7.43 12.91 5.60
N ASP A 108 7.80 14.19 5.58
CA ASP A 108 7.97 15.07 4.43
C ASP A 108 9.01 14.58 3.41
N TRP A 109 9.90 13.66 3.80
CA TRP A 109 11.00 13.18 2.94
C TRP A 109 10.76 11.82 2.28
N ALA A 110 9.61 11.18 2.51
CA ALA A 110 9.43 9.79 2.10
C ALA A 110 9.18 9.60 0.60
N LEU A 111 8.44 10.52 -0.05
CA LEU A 111 8.24 10.50 -1.51
C LEU A 111 9.54 10.81 -2.25
N GLU A 112 10.31 11.81 -1.80
CA GLU A 112 11.59 12.21 -2.41
C GLU A 112 12.63 11.07 -2.40
N ARG A 113 12.43 10.05 -1.55
CA ARG A 113 13.34 8.91 -1.39
C ARG A 113 12.94 7.67 -2.19
N LEU A 114 11.78 7.65 -2.83
CA LEU A 114 11.44 6.56 -3.74
C LEU A 114 12.22 6.72 -5.05
N SER A 115 13.35 6.02 -5.13
CA SER A 115 14.11 5.97 -6.38
C SER A 115 13.29 5.33 -7.49
N GLN A 116 13.51 5.75 -8.73
CA GLN A 116 12.91 5.15 -9.94
C GLN A 116 13.14 3.64 -10.02
N ARG A 117 14.31 3.17 -9.57
CA ARG A 117 14.61 1.74 -9.47
C ARG A 117 13.68 1.01 -8.50
N GLN A 118 13.37 1.62 -7.36
CA GLN A 118 12.47 1.01 -6.39
C GLN A 118 11.03 0.96 -6.95
N ILE A 119 10.56 2.06 -7.55
CA ILE A 119 9.26 2.12 -8.22
C ILE A 119 9.15 1.02 -9.28
N GLY A 120 10.14 0.88 -10.16
CA GLY A 120 10.14 -0.18 -11.18
C GLY A 120 10.11 -1.60 -10.60
N ARG A 121 10.74 -1.83 -9.45
CA ARG A 121 10.67 -3.14 -8.76
C ARG A 121 9.30 -3.40 -8.14
N ILE A 122 8.67 -2.38 -7.57
CA ILE A 122 7.31 -2.48 -7.03
C ILE A 122 6.34 -2.79 -8.16
N PHE A 123 6.41 -2.07 -9.29
CA PHE A 123 5.57 -2.36 -10.46
C PHE A 123 5.77 -3.78 -11.00
N SER A 124 7.02 -4.21 -11.19
CA SER A 124 7.30 -5.57 -11.66
C SER A 124 6.73 -6.64 -10.72
N ALA A 125 6.81 -6.42 -9.41
CA ALA A 125 6.19 -7.30 -8.43
C ALA A 125 4.65 -7.26 -8.50
N ALA A 126 4.05 -6.07 -8.57
CA ALA A 126 2.60 -5.90 -8.67
C ALA A 126 2.02 -6.55 -9.94
N THR A 127 2.71 -6.44 -11.08
CA THR A 127 2.30 -7.11 -12.32
C THR A 127 2.20 -8.62 -12.12
N VAL A 128 3.26 -9.24 -11.60
CA VAL A 128 3.26 -10.70 -11.34
C VAL A 128 2.22 -11.09 -10.29
N PHE A 129 1.97 -10.23 -9.30
CA PHE A 129 0.93 -10.46 -8.31
C PHE A 129 -0.47 -10.47 -8.95
N LEU A 130 -0.79 -9.45 -9.77
CA LEU A 130 -2.09 -9.31 -10.42
C LEU A 130 -2.34 -10.40 -11.48
N ASP A 131 -1.30 -10.83 -12.20
CA ASP A 131 -1.36 -11.97 -13.13
C ASP A 131 -1.79 -13.27 -12.44
N ALA A 132 -1.45 -13.42 -11.15
CA ALA A 132 -1.83 -14.58 -10.35
C ALA A 132 -3.21 -14.45 -9.68
N CYS A 133 -3.85 -13.28 -9.74
CA CYS A 133 -5.14 -13.03 -9.10
C CYS A 133 -6.31 -13.49 -9.99
N PRO A 134 -7.43 -13.98 -9.42
CA PRO A 134 -8.61 -14.40 -10.18
C PRO A 134 -9.22 -13.31 -11.07
N GLU A 135 -9.18 -12.06 -10.60
CA GLU A 135 -9.68 -10.89 -11.32
C GLU A 135 -8.78 -10.48 -12.49
N GLY A 136 -7.54 -11.00 -12.52
CA GLY A 136 -6.57 -10.84 -13.59
C GLY A 136 -5.85 -9.49 -13.61
N PRO A 137 -4.97 -9.27 -14.61
CA PRO A 137 -4.06 -8.12 -14.67
C PRO A 137 -4.74 -6.77 -14.91
N LEU A 138 -6.01 -6.76 -15.34
CA LEU A 138 -6.78 -5.53 -15.57
C LEU A 138 -7.48 -5.02 -14.32
N THR A 139 -7.28 -5.68 -13.18
CA THR A 139 -7.83 -5.25 -11.90
C THR A 139 -7.27 -3.90 -11.49
N GLU A 140 -8.11 -3.05 -10.93
CA GLU A 140 -7.69 -1.74 -10.42
C GLU A 140 -6.60 -1.90 -9.35
N ALA A 141 -5.53 -1.13 -9.50
CA ALA A 141 -4.37 -1.17 -8.63
C ALA A 141 -4.02 0.25 -8.16
N ARG A 142 -3.80 0.39 -6.86
CA ARG A 142 -3.36 1.65 -6.25
C ARG A 142 -2.06 1.43 -5.49
N PHE A 143 -1.16 2.40 -5.56
CA PHE A 143 0.13 2.35 -4.90
C PHE A 143 0.23 3.45 -3.85
N ASP A 144 0.41 3.03 -2.59
CA ASP A 144 0.49 3.94 -1.47
C ASP A 144 1.87 3.88 -0.81
N VAL A 145 2.24 5.00 -0.18
CA VAL A 145 3.38 5.04 0.74
C VAL A 145 2.86 5.36 2.13
N ALA A 146 3.10 4.45 3.07
CA ALA A 146 2.87 4.67 4.47
C ALA A 146 4.18 4.99 5.18
N THR A 147 4.17 6.04 6.00
CA THR A 147 5.32 6.41 6.82
C THR A 147 4.99 6.31 8.29
N VAL A 148 5.91 5.77 9.08
CA VAL A 148 5.77 5.65 10.53
C VAL A 148 6.93 6.38 11.19
N ASP A 149 6.61 7.34 12.06
CA ASP A 149 7.62 8.08 12.80
C ASP A 149 8.08 7.37 14.08
N ILE A 150 8.94 8.04 14.86
CA ILE A 150 9.46 7.49 16.11
C ILE A 150 8.39 7.37 17.22
N THR A 151 7.27 8.07 17.10
CA THR A 151 6.16 8.05 18.04
C THR A 151 5.08 7.04 17.64
N GLY A 152 5.20 6.43 16.45
CA GLY A 152 4.18 5.55 15.87
C GLY A 152 3.11 6.31 15.09
N GLN A 153 3.27 7.61 14.85
CA GLN A 153 2.36 8.36 14.01
C GLN A 153 2.48 7.83 12.57
N ILE A 154 1.33 7.46 11.99
CA ILE A 154 1.26 6.98 10.61
C ILE A 154 0.75 8.10 9.71
N ARG A 155 1.47 8.34 8.62
CA ARG A 155 0.98 9.17 7.50
C ARG A 155 0.93 8.34 6.23
N ILE A 156 -0.23 8.33 5.59
CA ILE A 156 -0.46 7.67 4.30
C ILE A 156 -0.43 8.72 3.20
N ILE A 157 0.28 8.41 2.14
CA ILE A 157 0.27 9.11 0.87
C ILE A 157 -0.41 8.17 -0.12
N ALA A 158 -1.67 8.49 -0.41
CA ALA A 158 -2.47 7.79 -1.39
C ALA A 158 -1.97 8.08 -2.80
N ASP A 159 -2.05 7.10 -3.70
CA ASP A 159 -1.72 7.26 -5.12
C ASP A 159 -0.32 7.88 -5.31
N ALA A 160 0.63 7.37 -4.54
CA ALA A 160 1.98 7.92 -4.42
C ALA A 160 2.75 7.91 -5.74
N PHE A 161 2.40 6.99 -6.65
CA PHE A 161 2.92 6.92 -8.02
C PHE A 161 1.95 6.13 -8.91
N VAL A 162 2.01 6.41 -10.22
CA VAL A 162 1.18 5.82 -11.29
C VAL A 162 2.04 5.34 -12.45
#